data_AF-A0A3B8YPH6-F1
#
_entry.id   AF-A0A3B8YPH6-F1
#
_cell.length_a   1.000
_cell.length_b   1.000
_cell.length_c   1.000
_cell.angle_alpha   90.00
_cell.angle_beta   90.00
_cell.angle_gamma   90.00
#
_symmetry.space_group_name_H-M   'P 1'
#
loop_
_entity.id
_entity.type
_entity.pdbx_description
1 polymer ?
#
loop_
_entity_poly.entity_id
_entity_poly.type
_entity_poly.pdbx_seq_one_letter_code
_entity_poly.pdbx_strand_id
1 'polypeptide(L)' 'GKSMALDEIYAEISSYPCRWIIWTGGEPTLQLNEEIVAFFKDKGYRQAIETNGT' A
#
# COMPACT_ATOMS: atom_id res chain seq x y z
N GLY A 1 5.06 -14.33 -0.85
CA GLY A 1 3.89 -13.59 -0.33
C GLY A 1 2.61 -14.27 -0.77
N LYS A 2 1.47 -13.89 -0.18
CA LYS A 2 0.13 -14.27 -0.65
C LYS A 2 -0.37 -13.18 -1.61
N SER A 3 -0.97 -13.56 -2.73
CA SER A 3 -1.66 -12.60 -3.61
C SER A 3 -2.97 -12.16 -2.95
N MET A 4 -3.21 -10.85 -2.91
CA MET A 4 -4.41 -10.25 -2.33
C MET A 4 -4.95 -9.18 -3.27
N ALA A 5 -6.26 -9.08 -3.39
CA ALA A 5 -6.91 -7.96 -4.05
C ALA A 5 -6.82 -6.69 -3.18
N LEU A 6 -6.95 -5.51 -3.81
CA LEU A 6 -6.88 -4.22 -3.09
C LEU A 6 -7.90 -4.12 -1.95
N ASP A 7 -9.12 -4.60 -2.16
CA ASP A 7 -10.16 -4.59 -1.14
C ASP A 7 -9.85 -5.54 0.03
N GLU A 8 -9.16 -6.65 -0.21
CA GLU A 8 -8.70 -7.55 0.86
C GLU A 8 -7.61 -6.86 1.71
N ILE A 9 -6.65 -6.19 1.06
CA ILE A 9 -5.62 -5.43 1.77
C ILE A 9 -6.26 -4.31 2.59
N TYR A 10 -7.22 -3.58 2.01
CA TYR A 10 -7.94 -2.53 2.73
C TYR A 10 -8.70 -3.08 3.93
N ALA A 11 -9.45 -4.17 3.77
CA ALA A 11 -10.17 -4.80 4.86
C ALA A 11 -9.23 -5.15 6.02
N GLU A 12 -8.08 -5.76 5.72
CA GLU A 12 -7.07 -6.14 6.70
C GLU A 12 -6.56 -4.92 7.49
N ILE A 13 -6.15 -3.86 6.78
CA ILE A 13 -5.54 -2.70 7.43
C ILE A 13 -6.55 -1.73 8.04
N SER A 14 -7.83 -1.79 7.63
CA SER A 14 -8.88 -0.86 8.06
C SER A 14 -9.24 -1.00 9.55
N SER A 15 -8.98 -2.19 10.12
CA SER A 15 -9.18 -2.51 11.53
C SER A 15 -8.24 -1.70 12.45
N TYR A 16 -7.12 -1.24 11.92
CA TYR A 16 -6.16 -0.42 12.66
C TYR A 16 -6.52 1.07 12.55
N PRO A 17 -6.38 1.85 13.64
CA PRO A 17 -6.64 3.29 13.62
C PRO A 17 -5.58 4.08 12.84
N CYS A 18 -4.50 3.42 12.39
CA CYS A 18 -3.46 4.05 11.60
C CYS A 18 -3.96 4.46 10.21
N ARG A 19 -3.51 5.64 9.75
CA ARG A 19 -3.77 6.17 8.40
C ARG A 19 -2.48 6.52 7.67
N TRP A 20 -1.39 5.83 8.03
CA TRP A 20 -0.09 5.93 7.36
C TRP A 20 0.34 4.56 6.85
N ILE A 21 0.61 4.45 5.56
CA ILE A 21 1.14 3.25 4.92
C ILE A 21 2.60 3.51 4.53
N ILE A 22 3.47 2.55 4.82
CA ILE A 22 4.85 2.53 4.32
C ILE A 22 4.94 1.35 3.35
N TRP A 23 5.07 1.64 2.06
CA TRP A 23 5.28 0.64 1.03
C TRP A 23 6.74 0.21 1.04
N THR A 24 6.99 -1.04 1.40
CA THR A 24 8.31 -1.65 1.51
C THR A 24 8.23 -3.11 1.03
N GLY A 25 9.31 -3.87 1.14
CA GLY A 25 9.36 -5.28 0.77
C GLY A 25 10.74 -5.66 0.26
N GLY A 26 10.78 -6.46 -0.81
CA GLY A 26 11.99 -6.59 -1.62
C GLY A 26 12.25 -5.29 -2.37
N GLU A 27 11.60 -5.13 -3.52
CA GLU A 27 11.48 -3.84 -4.21
C GLU A 27 10.00 -3.53 -4.45
N PRO A 28 9.41 -2.54 -3.76
CA PRO A 28 7.97 -2.27 -3.83
C PRO A 28 7.49 -1.85 -5.22
N THR A 29 8.33 -1.20 -6.04
CA THR A 29 7.94 -0.73 -7.40
C THR A 29 7.64 -1.87 -8.38
N LEU A 30 7.99 -3.13 -8.05
CA LEU A 30 7.61 -4.32 -8.84
C LEU A 30 6.10 -4.64 -8.77
N GLN A 31 5.39 -4.15 -7.76
CA GLN A 31 3.96 -4.43 -7.54
C GLN A 31 3.15 -3.16 -7.31
N LEU A 32 3.73 -2.17 -6.64
CA LEU A 32 3.08 -0.89 -6.38
C LEU A 32 2.95 -0.10 -7.68
N ASN A 33 1.75 0.42 -7.95
CA ASN A 33 1.47 1.26 -9.11
C ASN A 33 0.56 2.43 -8.70
N GLU A 34 0.28 3.33 -9.66
CA GLU A 34 -0.51 4.54 -9.41
C GLU A 34 -1.96 4.24 -8.96
N GLU A 35 -2.58 3.18 -9.48
CA GLU A 35 -3.95 2.79 -9.12
C GLU A 35 -4.04 2.38 -7.65
N ILE A 36 -3.05 1.62 -7.16
CA ILE A 36 -2.96 1.23 -5.75
C ILE A 36 -2.78 2.48 -4.87
N VAL A 37 -1.87 3.38 -5.24
CA VAL A 37 -1.62 4.61 -4.48
C VAL A 37 -2.87 5.49 -4.44
N ALA A 38 -3.56 5.66 -5.57
CA ALA A 38 -4.80 6.43 -5.66
C ALA A 38 -5.90 5.82 -4.78
N PHE A 39 -6.08 4.51 -4.85
CA PHE A 39 -7.08 3.79 -4.07
C PHE A 39 -6.95 4.03 -2.55
N PHE A 40 -5.73 3.99 -2.01
CA PHE A 40 -5.51 4.25 -0.58
C PHE A 40 -5.56 5.76 -0.24
N LYS A 41 -5.17 6.64 -1.16
CA LYS A 41 -5.30 8.09 -0.99
C LYS A 41 -6.77 8.49 -0.86
N ASP A 42 -7.64 7.95 -1.69
CA ASP A 42 -9.09 8.23 -1.67
C ASP A 42 -9.77 7.76 -0.37
N LYS A 43 -9.17 6.77 0.30
CA LYS A 43 -9.60 6.28 1.63
C LYS A 43 -8.96 7.04 2.80
N GLY A 44 -8.22 8.12 2.52
CA GLY A 44 -7.63 9.00 3.52
C GLY A 44 -6.29 8.54 4.10
N TYR A 45 -5.61 7.59 3.46
CA TYR A 45 -4.28 7.16 3.89
C TYR A 45 -3.19 8.08 3.32
N ARG A 46 -2.28 8.48 4.19
CA ARG A 46 -0.96 9.03 3.83
C ARG A 46 0.00 7.88 3.56
N GLN A 47 0.92 8.08 2.63
CA GLN A 47 1.72 7.00 2.07
C GLN A 47 3.17 7.46 1.93
N ALA A 48 4.11 6.56 2.25
CA ALA A 48 5.54 6.69 1.99
C ALA A 48 6.05 5.41 1.32
N ILE A 49 7.22 5.46 0.71
CA ILE A 49 7.85 4.32 0.03
C ILE A 49 9.32 4.19 0.45
N GLU A 50 9.75 2.95 0.68
CA GLU A 50 11.14 2.56 0.85
C GLU A 50 11.55 1.74 -0.38
N THR A 51 12.27 2.36 -1.31
CA THR A 51 12.71 1.75 -2.58
C THR A 51 14.24 1.76 -2.68
N ASN A 52 14.81 0.81 -3.43
CA ASN A 52 16.23 0.77 -3.71
C ASN A 52 16.69 1.83 -4.74
N GLY A 53 15.75 2.50 -5.43
CA GLY A 53 16.03 3.56 -6.40
C GLY A 53 16.58 3.08 -7.75
N THR A 54 16.42 1.81 -8.11
CA THR A 54 16.83 1.25 -9.41
C THR A 54 15.74 1.30 -10.46
#